data_AF-A0A1Y2HPV3-F1
#
_entry.id   AF-A0A1Y2HPV3-F1
#
_cell.length_a   1.000
_cell.length_b   1.000
_cell.length_c   1.000
_cell.angle_alpha   90.00
_cell.angle_beta   90.00
_cell.angle_gamma   90.00
#
_symmetry.space_group_name_H-M   'P 1'
#
loop_
_entity.id
_entity.type
_entity.pdbx_description
1 polymer ?
#
loop_
_entity_poly.entity_id
_entity_poly.type
_entity_poly.pdbx_seq_one_letter_code
_entity_poly.pdbx_strand_id
1 'polypeptide(L)'
;MQIGFLLIYLSLFLFVGRPTESMCMARPFVLSVGFSLVIGLLLAKTFRLYRLFHSAAIRTKNRSGISDQTVFLHGSSIVAVNLLICIIWAGVDPPKPKELFIAEGRTNMVCMGQGADAAISAVLIAYNVILIVCGVALGFLTRNIQARFNESKSIGLAMYNLTALAAIGLPLLYATGSDLNLTFSVLGVLIIIGSFLLKASCSAPKSGPSSNPRKTLVPMAAQATAKSC
;
A
#
# COMPACT_ATOMS: atom_id res chain seq x y z
N MET A 1 -7.43 -3.79 5.36
CA MET A 1 -7.27 -3.73 3.89
C MET A 1 -8.50 -3.12 3.24
N GLN A 2 -9.70 -3.67 3.44
CA GLN A 2 -10.95 -3.10 2.93
C GLN A 2 -11.12 -1.61 3.28
N ILE A 3 -10.88 -1.22 4.53
CA ILE A 3 -10.89 0.20 4.96
C ILE A 3 -9.91 1.06 4.15
N GLY A 4 -8.70 0.56 3.88
CA GLY A 4 -7.72 1.26 3.05
C GLY A 4 -8.22 1.47 1.62
N PHE A 5 -8.80 0.44 1.00
CA PHE A 5 -9.43 0.59 -0.33
C PHE A 5 -10.62 1.55 -0.32
N LEU A 6 -11.45 1.52 0.72
CA LEU A 6 -12.57 2.46 0.87
C LEU A 6 -12.06 3.91 0.90
N LEU A 7 -10.98 4.18 1.65
CA LEU A 7 -10.35 5.50 1.67
C LEU A 7 -9.77 5.88 0.30
N ILE A 8 -9.10 4.95 -0.39
CA ILE A 8 -8.57 5.17 -1.74
C ILE A 8 -9.70 5.48 -2.74
N TYR A 9 -10.81 4.74 -2.70
CA TYR A 9 -11.99 5.03 -3.53
C TYR A 9 -12.65 6.36 -3.17
N LEU A 10 -12.74 6.67 -1.87
CA LEU A 10 -13.22 7.98 -1.41
C LEU A 10 -12.34 9.10 -1.96
N SER A 11 -11.01 8.93 -2.01
CA SER A 11 -10.11 9.93 -2.58
C SER A 11 -10.43 10.23 -4.05
N LEU A 12 -10.76 9.22 -4.87
CA LEU A 12 -11.20 9.43 -6.25
C LEU A 12 -12.47 10.28 -6.32
N PHE A 13 -13.42 10.04 -5.42
CA PHE A 13 -14.62 10.86 -5.35
C PHE A 13 -14.30 12.32 -4.97
N LEU A 14 -13.34 12.56 -4.07
CA LEU A 14 -12.88 13.91 -3.72
C LEU A 14 -12.19 14.63 -4.89
N PHE A 15 -11.62 13.89 -5.84
CA PHE A 15 -11.05 14.46 -7.07
C PHE A 15 -12.11 14.96 -8.06
N VAL A 16 -13.36 14.49 -7.97
CA VAL A 16 -14.46 14.93 -8.83
C VAL A 16 -14.95 16.32 -8.40
N GLY A 17 -14.99 17.26 -9.34
CA GLY A 17 -15.52 18.61 -9.11
C GLY A 17 -14.46 19.68 -8.83
N ARG A 18 -14.93 20.92 -8.66
CA ARG A 18 -14.06 22.10 -8.44
C ARG A 18 -13.36 22.01 -7.07
N PRO A 19 -12.03 22.19 -7.00
CA PRO A 19 -11.31 22.08 -5.75
C PRO A 19 -11.64 23.26 -4.82
N THR A 20 -12.22 22.96 -3.66
CA THR A 20 -12.32 23.90 -2.53
C THR A 20 -11.08 23.78 -1.65
N GLU A 21 -10.87 24.72 -0.72
CA GLU A 21 -9.73 24.72 0.21
C GLU A 21 -9.62 23.40 1.00
N SER A 22 -10.75 22.89 1.51
CA SER A 22 -10.78 21.60 2.21
C SER A 22 -10.49 20.40 1.30
N MET A 23 -10.94 20.43 0.03
CA MET A 23 -10.69 19.35 -0.93
C MET A 23 -9.22 19.30 -1.34
N CYS A 24 -8.55 20.44 -1.46
CA CYS A 24 -7.13 20.51 -1.78
C CYS A 24 -6.25 19.80 -0.73
N MET A 25 -6.63 19.92 0.54
CA MET A 25 -5.96 19.21 1.62
C MET A 25 -6.36 17.73 1.66
N ALA A 26 -7.67 17.44 1.55
CA ALA A 26 -8.20 16.09 1.73
C ALA A 26 -7.78 15.12 0.62
N ARG A 27 -7.67 15.56 -0.64
CA ARG A 27 -7.32 14.71 -1.80
C ARG A 27 -6.01 13.93 -1.60
N PRO A 28 -4.83 14.58 -1.48
CA PRO A 28 -3.56 13.87 -1.28
C PRO A 28 -3.47 13.19 0.09
N PHE A 29 -4.10 13.76 1.12
CA PHE A 29 -4.10 13.18 2.46
C PHE A 29 -4.81 11.82 2.50
N VAL A 30 -6.07 11.76 2.04
CA VAL A 30 -6.88 10.54 2.06
C VAL A 30 -6.28 9.47 1.15
N LEU A 31 -5.73 9.88 -0.01
CA LEU A 31 -5.03 8.98 -0.91
C LEU A 31 -3.77 8.38 -0.26
N SER A 32 -2.91 9.22 0.33
CA SER A 32 -1.68 8.77 0.99
C SER A 32 -1.97 7.84 2.16
N VAL A 33 -2.90 8.21 3.04
CA VAL A 33 -3.29 7.39 4.20
C VAL A 33 -3.89 6.06 3.74
N GLY A 34 -4.77 6.08 2.74
CA GLY A 34 -5.37 4.88 2.17
C GLY A 34 -4.32 3.94 1.57
N PHE A 35 -3.41 4.47 0.74
CA PHE A 35 -2.32 3.71 0.15
C PHE A 35 -1.40 3.09 1.21
N SER A 36 -0.96 3.89 2.17
CA SER A 36 -0.08 3.45 3.27
C SER A 36 -0.73 2.41 4.17
N LEU A 37 -2.05 2.48 4.39
CA LEU A 37 -2.80 1.42 5.08
C LEU A 37 -2.82 0.11 4.28
N VAL A 38 -3.05 0.16 2.96
CA VAL A 38 -3.09 -1.05 2.14
C VAL A 38 -1.72 -1.71 2.07
N ILE A 39 -0.67 -0.95 1.72
CA ILE A 39 0.69 -1.49 1.60
C ILE A 39 1.26 -1.90 2.96
N GLY A 40 1.05 -1.11 4.01
CA GLY A 40 1.52 -1.38 5.37
C GLY A 40 0.90 -2.66 5.96
N LEU A 41 -0.40 -2.87 5.78
CA LEU A 41 -1.06 -4.10 6.21
C LEU A 41 -0.58 -5.32 5.42
N LEU A 42 -0.29 -5.18 4.13
CA LEU A 42 0.23 -6.27 3.31
C LEU A 42 1.67 -6.63 3.71
N LEU A 43 2.52 -5.62 3.92
CA LEU A 43 3.87 -5.76 4.48
C LEU A 43 3.84 -6.48 5.84
N ALA A 44 2.96 -6.06 6.75
CA ALA A 44 2.82 -6.68 8.07
C ALA A 44 2.43 -8.16 7.99
N LYS A 45 1.49 -8.51 7.10
CA LYS A 45 1.10 -9.92 6.86
C LYS A 45 2.27 -10.74 6.31
N THR A 46 3.00 -10.23 5.33
CA THR A 46 4.14 -10.95 4.75
C THR A 46 5.31 -11.05 5.72
N PHE A 47 5.55 -10.01 6.53
CA PHE A 47 6.57 -10.05 7.57
C PHE A 47 6.24 -11.08 8.66
N ARG A 48 4.96 -11.17 9.09
CA ARG A 48 4.49 -12.22 9.99
C ARG A 48 4.77 -13.61 9.41
N LEU A 49 4.41 -13.80 8.13
CA LEU A 49 4.63 -15.05 7.42
C LEU A 49 6.13 -15.41 7.39
N TYR A 50 6.98 -14.46 7.01
CA TYR A 50 8.43 -14.62 7.01
C TYR A 50 8.95 -15.08 8.37
N ARG A 51 8.61 -14.37 9.45
CA ARG A 51 9.06 -14.69 10.82
C ARG A 51 8.59 -16.07 11.29
N LEU A 52 7.37 -16.44 10.94
CA LEU A 52 6.77 -17.69 11.34
C LEU A 52 7.45 -18.91 10.70
N PHE A 53 7.81 -18.81 9.42
CA PHE A 53 8.58 -19.86 8.75
C PHE A 53 10.06 -19.83 9.11
N HIS A 54 10.64 -18.64 9.34
CA HIS A 54 12.04 -18.51 9.72
C HIS A 54 12.31 -19.08 11.12
N SER A 55 11.44 -18.79 12.10
CA SER A 55 11.53 -19.37 13.45
C SER A 55 11.32 -20.89 13.44
N ALA A 56 10.42 -21.41 12.60
CA ALA A 56 10.25 -22.85 12.40
C ALA A 56 11.51 -23.51 11.82
N ALA A 57 12.24 -22.83 10.94
CA ALA A 57 13.47 -23.34 10.34
C ALA A 57 14.65 -23.38 11.33
N ILE A 58 14.74 -22.45 12.28
CA ILE A 58 15.88 -22.35 13.21
C ILE A 58 15.77 -23.34 14.39
N ARG A 59 14.66 -24.08 14.56
CA ARG A 59 14.49 -25.11 15.61
C ARG A 59 14.95 -24.64 17.00
N THR A 60 14.74 -23.36 17.31
CA THR A 60 15.07 -22.82 18.64
C THR A 60 14.18 -23.50 19.67
N LYS A 61 14.82 -24.21 20.62
CA LYS A 61 14.18 -24.94 21.73
C LYS A 61 13.30 -24.05 22.61
N ASN A 62 13.50 -22.72 22.59
CA ASN A 62 12.61 -21.77 23.22
C ASN A 62 11.41 -21.49 22.30
N ARG A 63 10.34 -22.26 22.50
CA ARG A 63 9.03 -22.08 21.86
C ARG A 63 8.23 -20.98 22.57
N SER A 64 8.90 -19.92 23.06
CA SER A 64 8.19 -18.69 23.42
C SER A 64 7.57 -18.19 22.13
N GLY A 65 6.24 -18.27 22.02
CA GLY A 65 5.50 -17.92 20.82
C GLY A 65 6.01 -16.61 20.25
N ILE A 66 6.11 -16.53 18.92
CA ILE A 66 6.35 -15.26 18.23
C ILE A 66 5.37 -14.28 18.86
N SER A 67 5.87 -13.30 19.60
CA SER A 67 4.98 -12.33 20.25
C SER A 67 4.31 -11.58 19.12
N ASP A 68 3.05 -11.91 18.85
CA ASP A 68 2.22 -11.29 17.82
C ASP A 68 2.19 -9.76 18.00
N GLN A 69 2.42 -9.29 19.24
CA GLN A 69 2.61 -7.89 19.57
C GLN A 69 3.82 -7.25 18.87
N THR A 70 4.98 -7.92 18.78
CA THR A 70 6.17 -7.34 18.13
C THR A 70 6.00 -7.20 16.61
N VAL A 71 5.33 -8.16 15.99
CA VAL A 71 5.01 -8.12 14.55
C VAL A 71 3.94 -7.07 14.26
N PHE A 72 2.92 -6.99 15.12
CA PHE A 72 1.91 -5.95 15.05
C PHE A 72 2.52 -4.55 15.22
N LEU A 73 3.43 -4.38 16.19
CA LEU A 73 4.09 -3.11 16.48
C LEU A 73 4.93 -2.62 15.28
N HIS A 74 5.66 -3.51 14.62
CA HIS A 74 6.40 -3.19 13.39
C HIS A 74 5.47 -2.84 12.22
N GLY A 75 4.34 -3.54 12.08
CA GLY A 75 3.35 -3.21 11.04
C GLY A 75 2.65 -1.87 11.30
N SER A 76 2.29 -1.59 12.55
CA SER A 76 1.63 -0.36 12.95
C SER A 76 2.58 0.84 12.92
N SER A 77 3.87 0.65 13.21
CA SER A 77 4.83 1.75 13.18
C SER A 77 5.02 2.31 11.76
N ILE A 78 4.99 1.45 10.74
CA ILE A 78 5.01 1.88 9.33
C ILE A 78 3.83 2.83 9.05
N VAL A 79 2.60 2.40 9.35
CA VAL A 79 1.42 3.23 9.11
C VAL A 79 1.45 4.53 9.95
N ALA A 80 1.91 4.45 11.19
CA ALA A 80 2.02 5.60 12.08
C ALA A 80 3.01 6.65 11.57
N VAL A 81 4.18 6.23 11.05
CA VAL A 81 5.16 7.14 10.45
C VAL A 81 4.55 7.88 9.26
N ASN A 82 3.83 7.18 8.37
CA ASN A 82 3.15 7.85 7.26
C ASN A 82 2.13 8.89 7.75
N LEU A 83 1.31 8.52 8.74
CA LEU A 83 0.32 9.43 9.32
C LEU A 83 0.97 10.67 9.91
N LEU A 84 2.09 10.52 10.62
CA LEU A 84 2.85 11.64 11.18
C LEU A 84 3.37 12.57 10.07
N ILE A 85 3.95 12.02 9.00
CA ILE A 85 4.43 12.83 7.87
C ILE A 85 3.25 13.60 7.24
N CYS A 86 2.10 12.95 7.03
CA CYS A 86 0.92 13.60 6.48
C CYS A 86 0.36 14.71 7.40
N ILE A 87 0.34 14.51 8.71
CA ILE A 87 -0.12 15.51 9.69
C ILE A 87 0.83 16.70 9.74
N ILE A 88 2.14 16.46 9.71
CA ILE A 88 3.15 17.52 9.67
C ILE A 88 2.99 18.34 8.39
N TRP A 89 2.83 17.68 7.24
CA TRP A 89 2.60 18.35 5.96
C TRP A 89 1.37 19.26 6.00
N ALA A 90 0.26 18.71 6.49
CA ALA A 90 -1.00 19.41 6.69
C ALA A 90 -0.89 20.66 7.57
N GLY A 91 -0.03 20.64 8.59
CA GLY A 91 0.18 21.76 9.51
C GLY A 91 1.16 22.83 9.01
N VAL A 92 2.18 22.43 8.23
CA VAL A 92 3.26 23.33 7.81
C VAL A 92 2.90 24.14 6.57
N ASP A 93 2.37 23.48 5.53
CA ASP A 93 2.04 24.14 4.25
C ASP A 93 0.75 23.56 3.67
N PRO A 94 -0.43 23.95 4.20
CA PRO A 94 -1.71 23.45 3.71
C PRO A 94 -1.92 23.90 2.25
N PRO A 95 -2.13 22.97 1.31
CA PRO A 95 -2.28 23.30 -0.10
C PRO A 95 -3.56 24.12 -0.31
N LYS A 96 -3.44 25.24 -1.03
CA LYS A 96 -4.58 26.11 -1.36
C LYS A 96 -4.93 26.02 -2.84
N PRO A 97 -6.22 26.20 -3.21
CA PRO A 97 -6.62 26.28 -4.60
C PRO A 97 -6.03 27.54 -5.23
N LYS A 98 -5.33 27.38 -6.35
CA LYS A 98 -4.79 28.46 -7.18
C LYS A 98 -5.21 28.23 -8.63
N GLU A 99 -5.55 29.31 -9.32
CA GLU A 99 -5.82 29.26 -10.76
C GLU A 99 -4.49 29.25 -11.53
N LEU A 100 -4.29 28.22 -12.35
CA LEU A 100 -3.20 28.16 -13.31
C LEU A 100 -3.74 28.42 -14.72
N PHE A 101 -3.14 29.40 -15.40
CA PHE A 101 -3.40 29.65 -16.81
C PHE A 101 -2.60 28.66 -17.65
N ILE A 102 -3.31 27.87 -18.45
CA ILE A 102 -2.70 26.95 -19.42
C ILE A 102 -2.65 27.66 -20.77
N ALA A 103 -1.61 27.38 -21.56
CA ALA A 103 -1.30 28.04 -22.84
C ALA A 103 -2.45 28.08 -23.87
N GLU A 104 -3.51 27.29 -23.69
CA GLU A 104 -4.70 27.24 -24.56
C GLU A 104 -5.86 28.15 -24.09
N GLY A 105 -5.62 29.07 -23.15
CA GLY A 105 -6.66 29.98 -22.64
C GLY A 105 -7.66 29.30 -21.69
N ARG A 106 -7.40 28.06 -21.28
CA ARG A 106 -8.13 27.34 -20.23
C ARG A 106 -7.52 27.61 -18.86
N THR A 107 -8.35 27.88 -17.86
CA THR A 107 -7.92 27.98 -16.46
C THR A 107 -8.18 26.66 -15.75
N ASN A 108 -7.13 26.05 -15.19
CA ASN A 108 -7.27 24.91 -14.29
C ASN A 108 -7.06 25.37 -12.86
N MET A 109 -7.99 25.03 -11.96
CA MET A 109 -7.76 25.21 -10.53
C MET A 109 -6.95 24.02 -10.02
N VAL A 110 -5.71 24.27 -9.62
CA VAL A 110 -4.83 23.26 -9.02
C VAL A 110 -4.60 23.57 -7.54
N CYS A 111 -4.32 22.53 -6.77
CA CYS A 111 -3.96 22.67 -5.37
C CYS A 111 -2.44 22.80 -5.28
N MET A 112 -1.94 23.94 -4.80
CA MET A 112 -0.52 24.19 -4.66
C MET A 112 -0.20 24.69 -3.25
N GLY A 113 0.88 24.19 -2.67
CA GLY A 113 1.46 24.80 -1.48
C GLY A 113 2.07 26.18 -1.78
N GLN A 114 2.47 26.87 -0.72
CA GLN A 114 3.01 28.21 -0.80
C GLN A 114 4.54 28.25 -0.67
N GLY A 115 5.19 27.16 -0.24
CA GLY A 115 6.66 27.07 -0.25
C GLY A 115 7.26 25.71 0.09
N ALA A 116 6.86 25.07 1.19
CA ALA A 116 7.47 23.83 1.67
C ALA A 116 6.91 22.56 1.00
N ASP A 117 5.81 22.68 0.26
CA ASP A 117 5.11 21.58 -0.39
C ASP A 117 6.00 20.69 -1.27
N ALA A 118 6.93 21.27 -2.03
CA ALA A 118 7.86 20.47 -2.85
C ALA A 118 8.78 19.58 -2.00
N ALA A 119 9.33 20.14 -0.90
CA ALA A 119 10.23 19.41 -0.01
C ALA A 119 9.49 18.31 0.76
N ILE A 120 8.29 18.61 1.26
CA ILE A 120 7.51 17.65 2.04
C ILE A 120 6.90 16.57 1.14
N SER A 121 6.45 16.93 -0.07
CA SER A 121 6.04 15.97 -1.10
C SER A 121 7.19 15.05 -1.49
N ALA A 122 8.42 15.55 -1.61
CA ALA A 122 9.59 14.71 -1.86
C ALA A 122 9.85 13.71 -0.73
N VAL A 123 9.68 14.11 0.54
CA VAL A 123 9.79 13.22 1.70
C VAL A 123 8.71 12.13 1.66
N LEU A 124 7.46 12.48 1.36
CA LEU A 124 6.36 11.52 1.20
C LEU A 124 6.63 10.53 0.06
N ILE A 125 7.13 11.02 -1.09
CA ILE A 125 7.49 10.17 -2.23
C ILE A 125 8.63 9.22 -1.85
N ALA A 126 9.70 9.72 -1.23
CA ALA A 126 10.82 8.91 -0.78
C ALA A 126 10.37 7.82 0.21
N TYR A 127 9.49 8.17 1.14
CA TYR A 127 8.91 7.21 2.08
C TYR A 127 8.11 6.11 1.36
N ASN A 128 7.26 6.46 0.40
CA ASN A 128 6.52 5.48 -0.41
C ASN A 128 7.45 4.57 -1.24
N VAL A 129 8.53 5.11 -1.80
CA VAL A 129 9.55 4.32 -2.52
C VAL A 129 10.22 3.32 -1.57
N ILE A 130 10.57 3.72 -0.35
CA ILE A 130 11.13 2.82 0.66
C ILE A 130 10.15 1.68 0.95
N LEU A 131 8.86 1.97 1.11
CA LEU A 131 7.83 0.93 1.32
C LEU A 131 7.74 -0.06 0.16
N ILE A 132 7.82 0.43 -1.08
CA ILE A 132 7.84 -0.42 -2.29
C ILE A 132 9.06 -1.33 -2.27
N VAL A 133 10.26 -0.79 -1.98
CA VAL A 133 11.51 -1.57 -1.92
C VAL A 133 11.45 -2.63 -0.82
N CYS A 134 10.98 -2.27 0.38
CA CYS A 134 10.74 -3.22 1.46
C CYS A 134 9.74 -4.32 1.05
N GLY A 135 8.71 -3.95 0.26
CA GLY A 135 7.74 -4.87 -0.31
C GLY A 135 8.38 -5.89 -1.25
N VAL A 136 9.19 -5.43 -2.19
CA VAL A 136 9.93 -6.31 -3.12
C VAL A 136 10.88 -7.23 -2.34
N ALA A 137 11.64 -6.69 -1.38
CA ALA A 137 12.58 -7.47 -0.58
C ALA A 137 11.87 -8.58 0.21
N LEU A 138 10.79 -8.27 0.93
CA LEU A 138 10.02 -9.27 1.68
C LEU A 138 9.36 -10.30 0.77
N GLY A 139 8.87 -9.87 -0.41
CA GLY A 139 8.36 -10.78 -1.44
C GLY A 139 9.43 -11.79 -1.88
N PHE A 140 10.65 -11.32 -2.12
CA PHE A 140 11.77 -12.19 -2.49
C PHE A 140 12.15 -13.17 -1.37
N LEU A 141 12.26 -12.69 -0.13
CA LEU A 141 12.59 -13.52 1.04
C LEU A 141 11.54 -14.61 1.30
N THR A 142 10.28 -14.35 0.97
CA THR A 142 9.18 -15.30 1.19
C THR A 142 8.82 -16.15 -0.03
N ARG A 143 9.48 -15.95 -1.18
CA ARG A 143 9.17 -16.65 -2.44
C ARG A 143 9.18 -18.16 -2.33
N ASN A 144 10.18 -18.73 -1.64
CA ASN A 144 10.28 -20.19 -1.46
C ASN A 144 9.16 -20.75 -0.57
N ILE A 145 8.69 -19.96 0.40
CA ILE A 145 7.55 -20.33 1.26
C ILE A 145 6.27 -20.31 0.41
N GLN A 146 6.05 -19.25 -0.35
CA GLN A 146 4.90 -19.07 -1.23
C GLN A 146 4.81 -20.14 -2.32
N ALA A 147 5.95 -20.58 -2.86
CA ALA A 147 6.01 -21.66 -3.85
C ALA A 147 5.61 -23.03 -3.27
N ARG A 148 5.83 -23.23 -1.97
CA ARG A 148 5.62 -24.51 -1.30
C ARG A 148 4.21 -24.66 -0.71
N PHE A 149 3.58 -23.56 -0.32
CA PHE A 149 2.29 -23.53 0.34
C PHE A 149 1.27 -22.73 -0.47
N ASN A 150 0.23 -23.42 -0.94
CA ASN A 150 -0.80 -22.82 -1.78
C ASN A 150 -1.55 -21.68 -1.08
N GLU A 151 -1.72 -21.77 0.23
CA GLU A 151 -2.33 -20.71 1.04
C GLU A 151 -1.44 -19.46 1.16
N SER A 152 -0.12 -19.62 1.14
CA SER A 152 0.81 -18.48 1.16
C SER A 152 0.96 -17.83 -0.21
N LYS A 153 0.60 -18.53 -1.29
CA LYS A 153 0.70 -18.06 -2.67
C LYS A 153 -0.22 -16.88 -2.95
N SER A 154 -1.43 -16.85 -2.37
CA SER A 154 -2.36 -15.72 -2.51
C SER A 154 -1.79 -14.42 -1.92
N ILE A 155 -1.19 -14.49 -0.72
CA ILE A 155 -0.51 -13.35 -0.09
C ILE A 155 0.66 -12.86 -0.95
N GLY A 156 1.46 -13.79 -1.48
CA GLY A 156 2.59 -13.44 -2.34
C GLY A 156 2.18 -12.77 -3.64
N LEU A 157 1.14 -13.30 -4.29
CA LEU A 157 0.58 -12.73 -5.50
C LEU A 157 -0.03 -11.35 -5.25
N ALA A 158 -0.76 -11.18 -4.14
CA ALA A 158 -1.27 -9.89 -3.69
C ALA A 158 -0.14 -8.86 -3.50
N MET A 159 0.94 -9.26 -2.83
CA MET A 159 2.10 -8.40 -2.58
C MET A 159 2.82 -8.02 -3.86
N TYR A 160 3.03 -8.99 -4.75
CA TYR A 160 3.64 -8.74 -6.06
C TYR A 160 2.80 -7.75 -6.88
N ASN A 161 1.50 -8.00 -7.03
CA ASN A 161 0.60 -7.15 -7.80
C ASN A 161 0.54 -5.71 -7.26
N LEU A 162 0.41 -5.54 -5.94
CA LEU A 162 0.33 -4.21 -5.34
C LEU A 162 1.65 -3.45 -5.48
N THR A 163 2.78 -4.12 -5.24
CA THR A 163 4.10 -3.48 -5.30
C THR A 163 4.48 -3.12 -6.74
N ALA A 164 4.13 -3.97 -7.71
CA ALA A 164 4.32 -3.69 -9.14
C ALA A 164 3.46 -2.50 -9.60
N LEU A 165 2.18 -2.47 -9.21
CA LEU A 165 1.30 -1.34 -9.51
C LEU A 165 1.80 -0.04 -8.89
N ALA A 166 2.29 -0.08 -7.65
CA ALA A 166 2.86 1.10 -7.01
C ALA A 166 4.14 1.58 -7.71
N ALA A 167 5.02 0.65 -8.11
CA ALA A 167 6.27 0.96 -8.81
C ALA A 167 6.05 1.59 -10.19
N ILE A 168 5.00 1.18 -10.91
CA ILE A 168 4.62 1.76 -12.21
C ILE A 168 3.77 3.03 -12.02
N GLY A 169 2.87 3.02 -11.05
CA GLY A 169 1.93 4.10 -10.82
C GLY A 169 2.59 5.38 -10.35
N LEU A 170 3.58 5.30 -9.47
CA LEU A 170 4.29 6.48 -8.95
C LEU A 170 4.96 7.33 -10.06
N PRO A 171 5.81 6.79 -10.96
CA PRO A 171 6.38 7.56 -12.05
C PRO A 171 5.34 7.99 -13.08
N LEU A 172 4.31 7.18 -13.32
CA LEU A 172 3.24 7.53 -14.26
C LEU A 172 2.44 8.73 -13.78
N LEU A 173 2.09 8.78 -12.49
CA LEU A 173 1.40 9.92 -11.87
C LEU A 173 2.27 11.19 -11.94
N TYR A 174 3.58 11.07 -11.71
CA TYR A 174 4.49 12.20 -11.86
C TYR A 174 4.58 12.70 -13.31
N ALA A 175 4.60 11.79 -14.27
CA ALA A 175 4.63 12.11 -15.70
C ALA A 175 3.36 12.85 -16.18
N THR A 176 2.23 12.75 -15.47
CA THR A 176 1.01 13.51 -15.80
C THR A 176 1.11 15.00 -15.50
N GLY A 177 2.11 15.43 -14.71
CA GLY A 177 2.36 16.84 -14.44
C GLY A 177 1.20 17.57 -13.77
N SER A 178 0.70 18.63 -14.42
CA SER A 178 -0.38 19.49 -13.90
C SER A 178 -1.76 19.21 -14.53
N ASP A 179 -1.85 18.23 -15.44
CA ASP A 179 -3.08 17.87 -16.13
C ASP A 179 -3.99 17.03 -15.22
N LEU A 180 -4.84 17.71 -14.45
CA LEU A 180 -5.75 17.08 -13.49
C LEU A 180 -6.62 15.97 -14.09
N ASN A 181 -7.10 16.15 -15.32
CA ASN A 181 -7.91 15.14 -16.01
C ASN A 181 -7.11 13.86 -16.30
N LEU A 182 -5.85 14.02 -16.68
CA LEU A 182 -4.94 12.91 -16.96
C LEU A 182 -4.53 12.22 -15.66
N THR A 183 -4.13 13.00 -14.64
CA THR A 183 -3.80 12.49 -13.31
C THR A 183 -4.97 11.70 -12.72
N PHE A 184 -6.19 12.24 -12.78
CA PHE A 184 -7.40 11.55 -12.29
C PHE A 184 -7.66 10.24 -13.03
N SER A 185 -7.57 10.25 -14.36
CA SER A 185 -7.81 9.06 -15.19
C SER A 185 -6.79 7.96 -14.88
N VAL A 186 -5.51 8.31 -14.84
CA VAL A 186 -4.42 7.39 -14.49
C VAL A 186 -4.61 6.82 -13.09
N LEU A 187 -4.89 7.69 -12.10
CA LEU A 187 -5.11 7.28 -10.71
C LEU A 187 -6.30 6.32 -10.59
N GLY A 188 -7.41 6.63 -11.25
CA GLY A 188 -8.62 5.80 -11.27
C GLY A 188 -8.34 4.41 -11.84
N VAL A 189 -7.66 4.32 -12.97
CA VAL A 189 -7.28 3.05 -13.61
C VAL A 189 -6.39 2.22 -12.68
N LEU A 190 -5.36 2.82 -12.08
CA LEU A 190 -4.46 2.13 -11.15
C LEU A 190 -5.21 1.54 -9.94
N ILE A 191 -6.16 2.30 -9.37
CA ILE A 191 -6.96 1.88 -8.22
C ILE A 191 -7.92 0.74 -8.58
N ILE A 192 -8.59 0.84 -9.73
CA ILE A 192 -9.52 -0.20 -10.19
C ILE A 192 -8.77 -1.50 -10.46
N ILE A 193 -7.65 -1.44 -11.20
CA ILE A 193 -6.82 -2.60 -11.48
C ILE A 193 -6.27 -3.19 -10.18
N GLY A 194 -5.73 -2.37 -9.28
CA GLY A 194 -5.19 -2.84 -8.00
C GLY A 194 -6.22 -3.53 -7.11
N SER A 195 -7.44 -2.99 -7.05
CA SER A 195 -8.53 -3.59 -6.28
C SER A 195 -8.99 -4.90 -6.89
N PHE A 196 -9.09 -4.97 -8.23
CA PHE A 196 -9.44 -6.21 -8.93
C PHE A 196 -8.38 -7.29 -8.76
N LEU A 197 -7.11 -6.97 -8.99
CA LEU A 197 -5.99 -7.89 -8.84
C LEU A 197 -5.88 -8.41 -7.40
N LEU A 198 -6.08 -7.55 -6.40
CA LEU A 198 -6.03 -7.99 -5.01
C LEU A 198 -7.17 -8.96 -4.69
N LYS A 199 -8.40 -8.63 -5.09
CA LYS A 199 -9.56 -9.53 -4.90
C LYS A 199 -9.35 -10.86 -5.62
N ALA A 200 -8.89 -10.84 -6.88
CA ALA A 200 -8.59 -12.05 -7.65
C ALA A 200 -7.49 -12.89 -6.98
N SER A 201 -6.46 -12.25 -6.42
CA SER A 201 -5.38 -12.93 -5.71
C SER A 201 -5.86 -13.61 -4.43
N CYS A 202 -6.80 -12.99 -3.70
CA CYS A 202 -7.38 -13.57 -2.48
C CYS A 202 -8.42 -14.67 -2.80
N SER A 203 -9.16 -14.54 -3.89
CA SER A 203 -10.18 -15.52 -4.34
C SER A 203 -9.62 -16.70 -5.13
N ALA A 204 -8.33 -16.68 -5.49
CA ALA A 204 -7.72 -17.75 -6.27
C ALA A 204 -7.97 -19.12 -5.59
N PRO A 205 -8.46 -20.12 -6.35
CA PRO A 205 -8.91 -21.38 -5.76
C PRO A 205 -7.74 -22.05 -5.04
N LYS A 206 -7.99 -22.37 -3.77
CA LYS A 206 -7.12 -23.23 -2.97
C LYS A 206 -7.15 -24.62 -3.62
N SER A 207 -6.31 -24.85 -4.63
CA SER A 207 -6.10 -26.19 -5.17
C SER A 207 -5.78 -27.14 -4.02
N GLY A 208 -6.51 -28.26 -4.03
CA GLY A 208 -6.85 -29.10 -2.87
C GLY A 208 -5.69 -29.73 -2.10
N PRO A 209 -6.00 -30.54 -1.09
CA PRO A 209 -5.03 -31.03 -0.11
C PRO A 209 -3.91 -31.80 -0.82
N SER A 210 -2.69 -31.30 -0.68
CA SER A 210 -1.51 -32.04 -1.10
C SER A 210 -1.23 -33.11 -0.06
N SER A 211 -1.26 -34.38 -0.49
CA SER A 211 -0.98 -35.62 0.24
C SER A 211 0.44 -35.75 0.82
N ASN A 212 1.18 -34.65 0.98
CA ASN A 212 2.57 -34.68 1.44
C ASN A 212 2.64 -34.41 2.95
N PRO A 213 3.05 -35.38 3.79
CA PRO A 213 3.11 -35.24 5.25
C PRO A 213 4.10 -34.17 5.74
N ARG A 214 4.96 -33.63 4.85
CA ARG A 214 5.85 -32.50 5.14
C ARG A 214 5.15 -31.13 5.00
N LYS A 215 3.93 -31.08 4.42
CA LYS A 215 3.10 -29.86 4.27
C LYS A 215 2.15 -29.62 5.45
N THR A 216 2.03 -30.57 6.37
CA THR A 216 1.19 -30.48 7.59
C THR A 216 1.82 -29.62 8.69
N LEU A 217 3.09 -29.23 8.53
CA LEU A 217 3.84 -28.38 9.47
C LEU A 217 3.60 -26.87 9.26
N VAL A 218 2.50 -26.49 8.62
CA VAL A 218 2.08 -25.08 8.61
C VAL A 218 1.58 -24.75 10.02
N PRO A 219 2.24 -23.85 10.76
CA PRO A 219 1.71 -23.39 12.03
C PRO A 219 0.30 -22.82 11.83
N MET A 220 -0.67 -23.19 12.67
CA MET A 220 -2.08 -22.74 12.55
C MET A 220 -2.22 -21.21 12.38
N ALA A 221 -1.29 -20.44 12.92
CA ALA A 221 -1.21 -18.98 12.74
C ALA A 221 -0.91 -18.53 11.29
N ALA A 222 -0.13 -19.29 10.51
CA ALA A 222 0.12 -19.01 9.09
C ALA A 222 -1.14 -19.25 8.26
N GLN A 223 -1.88 -20.32 8.58
CA GLN A 223 -3.18 -20.65 8.00
C GLN A 223 -4.23 -19.56 8.27
N ALA A 224 -4.28 -19.03 9.49
CA ALA A 224 -5.17 -17.92 9.84
C ALA A 224 -4.79 -16.61 9.12
N THR A 225 -3.49 -16.33 8.97
CA THR A 225 -3.00 -15.13 8.28
C THR A 225 -3.31 -15.18 6.77
N ALA A 226 -3.22 -16.37 6.16
CA ALA A 226 -3.55 -16.62 4.76
C ALA A 226 -5.06 -16.59 4.44
N LYS A 227 -5.90 -17.03 5.38
CA LYS A 227 -7.37 -16.97 5.24
C LYS A 227 -7.94 -15.55 5.31
N SER A 228 -7.17 -14.59 5.82
CA SER A 228 -7.61 -13.20 6.02
C SER A 228 -7.09 -12.25 4.92
N CYS A 229 -6.65 -12.78 3.77
CA CYS A 229 -6.66 -12.04 2.52
C CYS A 229 -8.12 -11.60 2.27
#